data_AF-A0A931VII5-F1
#
_entry.id   AF-A0A931VII5-F1
#
_cell.length_a   1.000
_cell.length_b   1.000
_cell.length_c   1.000
_cell.angle_alpha   90.00
_cell.angle_beta   90.00
_cell.angle_gamma   90.00
#
_symmetry.space_group_name_H-M   'P 1'
#
loop_
_entity.id
_entity.type
_entity.pdbx_description
1 polymer ?
#
loop_
_entity_poly.entity_id
_entity_poly.type
_entity_poly.pdbx_seq_one_letter_code
_entity_poly.pdbx_strand_id
1 'polypeptide(L)' 'MPIIVRKREKETPGGLVRRFTKIVKQSGFVLKTRKKRFYKKPLTKKKKRDAALGRAKTAKEMERLEKLGKKKETKR' A
#
# COMPACT_ATOMS: atom_id res chain seq x y z
N MET A 1 -13.42 10.50 -7.26
CA MET A 1 -12.60 11.26 -8.20
C MET A 1 -12.01 10.29 -9.21
N PRO A 2 -12.32 10.46 -10.50
CA PRO A 2 -11.77 9.63 -11.57
C PRO A 2 -10.28 9.97 -11.81
N ILE A 3 -9.50 8.97 -12.22
CA ILE A 3 -8.10 9.15 -12.65
C ILE A 3 -8.13 9.34 -14.16
N ILE A 4 -7.77 10.53 -14.64
CA ILE A 4 -7.76 10.87 -16.06
C ILE A 4 -6.33 11.12 -16.51
N VAL A 5 -5.89 10.43 -17.56
CA VAL A 5 -4.56 10.61 -18.16
C VAL A 5 -4.74 10.92 -19.64
N ARG A 6 -4.26 12.09 -20.07
CA ARG A 6 -4.31 12.52 -21.48
C ARG A 6 -2.99 12.20 -22.19
N LYS A 7 -3.09 11.84 -23.47
CA LYS A 7 -1.94 11.59 -24.35
C LYS A 7 -1.15 12.88 -24.54
N ARG A 8 0.18 12.77 -24.53
CA ARG A 8 1.09 13.88 -24.86
C ARG A 8 1.49 13.81 -26.34
N GLU A 9 1.87 14.94 -26.92
CA GLU A 9 2.11 15.11 -28.37
C GLU A 9 3.11 14.13 -28.99
N LYS A 10 4.12 13.65 -28.24
CA LYS A 10 5.13 12.68 -28.71
C LYS A 10 5.12 11.34 -27.96
N GLU A 11 3.96 10.94 -27.44
CA GLU A 11 3.85 9.72 -26.64
C GLU A 11 3.39 8.50 -27.44
N THR A 12 4.11 7.38 -27.29
CA THR A 12 3.67 6.09 -27.82
C THR A 12 2.47 5.54 -27.03
N PRO A 13 1.57 4.77 -27.64
CA PRO A 13 0.44 4.17 -26.95
C PRO A 13 0.84 3.37 -25.69
N GLY A 14 1.95 2.64 -25.74
CA GLY A 14 2.49 1.91 -24.60
C GLY A 14 2.99 2.81 -23.46
N GLY A 15 3.58 3.96 -23.79
CA GLY A 15 3.97 4.98 -22.80
C GLY A 15 2.79 5.48 -21.99
N LEU A 16 1.66 5.72 -22.66
CA LEU A 16 0.43 6.20 -22.03
C LEU A 16 -0.12 5.18 -21.02
N VAL A 17 -0.19 3.90 -21.42
CA VAL A 17 -0.64 2.80 -20.54
C VAL A 17 0.27 2.65 -19.33
N ARG A 18 1.59 2.76 -19.51
CA ARG A 18 2.56 2.70 -18.39
C ARG A 18 2.37 3.85 -17.42
N ARG A 19 2.13 5.08 -17.88
CA ARG A 19 1.84 6.21 -16.98
C ARG A 19 0.52 6.01 -16.25
N PHE A 20 -0.52 5.59 -16.95
CA PHE A 20 -1.81 5.29 -16.35
C PHE A 20 -1.68 4.26 -15.23
N THR A 21 -1.03 3.12 -15.51
CA THR A 21 -0.82 2.07 -14.51
C THR A 21 0.03 2.55 -13.32
N LYS A 22 1.08 3.36 -13.55
CA LYS A 22 1.87 3.96 -12.47
C LYS A 22 1.02 4.88 -11.58
N ILE A 23 0.23 5.77 -12.18
CA ILE A 23 -0.65 6.71 -11.46
C ILE A 23 -1.73 5.95 -10.68
N VAL A 24 -2.36 4.94 -11.28
CA VAL A 24 -3.36 4.09 -10.61
C VAL A 24 -2.74 3.37 -9.41
N LYS A 25 -1.53 2.83 -9.54
CA LYS A 25 -0.83 2.18 -8.42
C LYS A 25 -0.48 3.19 -7.31
N GLN A 26 0.11 4.34 -7.66
CA GLN A 26 0.53 5.36 -6.70
C GLN A 26 -0.65 6.00 -5.97
N SER A 27 -1.75 6.25 -6.67
CA SER A 27 -2.96 6.81 -6.07
C SER A 27 -3.62 5.89 -5.03
N GLY A 28 -3.26 4.60 -5.00
CA GLY A 28 -3.86 3.60 -4.12
C GLY A 28 -5.37 3.42 -4.35
N PHE A 29 -5.91 3.90 -5.48
CA PHE A 29 -7.35 3.94 -5.75
C PHE A 29 -7.99 2.55 -5.69
N VAL A 30 -7.31 1.54 -6.24
CA VAL A 30 -7.77 0.14 -6.19
C VAL A 30 -7.86 -0.36 -4.74
N LEU A 31 -6.86 -0.09 -3.92
CA LEU A 31 -6.85 -0.48 -2.50
C LEU A 31 -7.95 0.23 -1.71
N LYS A 32 -8.16 1.52 -1.97
CA LYS A 32 -9.22 2.31 -1.35
C LYS A 32 -10.60 1.77 -1.72
N THR A 33 -10.82 1.44 -2.99
CA THR A 33 -12.07 0.87 -3.49
C THR A 33 -12.34 -0.50 -2.87
N ARG A 34 -11.33 -1.39 -2.83
CA ARG A 34 -11.44 -2.69 -2.16
C ARG A 34 -11.77 -2.55 -0.67
N LYS A 35 -11.16 -1.59 0.03
CA LYS A 35 -11.45 -1.32 1.46
C LYS A 35 -12.87 -0.80 1.68
N LYS A 36 -13.41 0.01 0.75
CA LYS A 36 -14.74 0.62 0.82
C LYS A 36 -15.87 -0.28 0.31
N ARG A 37 -15.56 -1.40 -0.36
CA ARG A 37 -16.57 -2.32 -0.93
C ARG A 37 -17.61 -2.77 0.09
N PHE A 38 -17.21 -2.95 1.35
CA PHE A 38 -18.10 -3.39 2.43
C PHE A 38 -18.01 -2.43 3.61
N TYR A 39 -19.13 -2.24 4.31
CA TYR A 39 -19.16 -1.49 5.54
C TYR A 39 -18.32 -2.19 6.62
N LYS A 40 -17.50 -1.41 7.33
CA LYS A 40 -16.74 -1.87 8.49
C LYS A 40 -17.10 -1.00 9.69
N LYS A 41 -17.59 -1.62 10.76
CA LYS A 41 -17.82 -0.94 12.03
C LYS A 41 -16.52 -0.30 12.55
N PRO A 42 -16.58 0.88 13.18
CA PRO A 42 -15.40 1.50 13.78
C PRO A 42 -14.79 0.60 14.86
N LEU A 43 -13.47 0.62 14.98
CA LEU A 43 -12.74 -0.17 15.96
C LEU A 43 -12.98 0.37 17.38
N THR A 44 -13.22 -0.53 18.33
CA THR A 44 -13.27 -0.20 19.77
C THR A 44 -11.90 0.22 20.30
N LYS A 45 -11.86 0.92 21.44
CA LYS A 45 -10.60 1.37 22.07
C LYS A 45 -9.61 0.22 22.29
N LYS A 46 -10.09 -0.93 22.79
CA LYS A 46 -9.30 -2.15 23.01
C LYS A 46 -8.66 -2.64 21.70
N LYS A 47 -9.46 -2.82 20.63
CA LYS A 47 -8.95 -3.27 19.32
C LYS A 47 -7.91 -2.32 18.71
N LYS A 48 -8.05 -1.00 18.92
CA LYS A 48 -7.04 -0.01 18.50
C LYS A 48 -5.71 -0.21 19.26
N ARG A 49 -5.77 -0.44 20.58
CA ARG A 49 -4.60 -0.69 21.43
C ARG A 49 -3.88 -1.97 21.01
N ASP A 50 -4.63 -3.07 20.80
CA ASP A 50 -4.05 -4.36 20.40
C ASP A 50 -3.35 -4.27 19.05
N ALA A 51 -3.95 -3.54 18.08
CA ALA A 51 -3.32 -3.30 16.78
C ALA A 51 -2.02 -2.47 16.89
N ALA A 52 -1.98 -1.48 17.79
CA ALA A 52 -0.77 -0.69 18.03
C ALA A 52 0.34 -1.54 18.67
N LEU A 53 0.00 -2.36 19.66
CA LEU A 53 0.93 -3.30 20.30
C LEU A 53 1.47 -4.33 19.30
N GLY A 54 0.62 -4.87 18.42
CA GLY A 54 1.04 -5.77 17.35
C GLY A 54 2.08 -5.13 16.44
N ARG A 55 1.85 -3.89 15.97
CA ARG A 55 2.83 -3.17 15.13
C ARG A 55 4.16 -2.95 15.85
N ALA A 56 4.11 -2.58 17.13
CA ALA A 56 5.32 -2.38 17.92
C ALA A 56 6.12 -3.68 18.11
N LYS A 57 5.44 -4.81 18.34
CA LYS A 57 6.08 -6.13 18.43
C LYS A 57 6.75 -6.52 17.12
N THR A 58 6.04 -6.42 16.00
CA THR A 58 6.61 -6.74 14.68
C THR A 58 7.79 -5.83 14.35
N ALA A 59 7.74 -4.54 14.68
CA ALA A 59 8.87 -3.64 14.47
C ALA A 59 10.11 -4.07 15.27
N LYS A 60 9.95 -4.44 16.54
CA LYS A 60 11.04 -4.96 17.39
C LYS A 60 11.60 -6.29 16.88
N GLU A 61 10.73 -7.19 16.41
CA GLU A 61 11.14 -8.46 15.82
C GLU A 61 11.95 -8.23 14.55
N MET A 62 11.51 -7.31 13.68
CA MET A 62 12.26 -6.92 12.50
C MET A 62 13.64 -6.38 12.89
N GLU A 63 13.72 -5.42 13.82
CA GLU A 63 14.98 -4.86 14.33
C GLU A 63 15.94 -5.94 14.87
N ARG A 64 15.41 -6.89 15.65
CA ARG A 64 16.19 -8.02 16.17
C ARG A 64 16.71 -8.91 15.04
N LEU A 65 15.89 -9.20 14.03
CA LEU A 65 16.31 -9.98 12.86
C LEU A 65 17.35 -9.23 12.03
N GLU A 66 17.27 -7.89 11.94
CA GLU A 66 18.31 -7.06 11.31
C GLU A 66 19.64 -7.22 12.04
N LYS A 67 19.63 -7.10 13.37
CA LYS A 67 20.81 -7.24 14.23
C LYS A 67 21.43 -8.64 14.16
N LEU A 68 20.62 -9.67 13.97
CA LEU A 68 21.07 -11.06 13.84
C LEU A 68 21.52 -11.42 12.42
N GLY A 69 21.48 -10.49 11.46
CA GLY A 69 21.81 -10.76 10.06
C GLY A 69 20.81 -11.68 9.34
N LYS A 70 19.68 -12.03 9.97
CA LYS A 70 18.65 -12.93 9.44
C LYS A 70 17.52 -12.17 8.75
N LYS A 71 17.82 -11.04 8.10
CA LYS A 71 16.82 -10.38 7.25
C LYS A 71 16.39 -11.38 6.19
N LYS A 72 15.12 -11.80 6.24
CA LYS A 72 14.50 -12.40 5.05
C LYS A 72 14.61 -11.35 3.96
N GLU A 73 15.39 -11.64 2.92
CA GLU A 73 15.30 -10.90 1.67
C GLU A 73 13.89 -11.10 1.13
N THR A 74 12.94 -10.28 1.58
CA THR A 74 11.69 -10.09 0.85
C THR A 74 12.07 -9.37 -0.43
N LYS A 75 12.40 -10.16 -1.47
CA LYS A 75 12.48 -9.69 -2.86
C LYS A 75 11.19 -8.91 -3.13
N ARG A 76 11.35 -7.62 -3.37
CA ARG A 76 10.27 -6.72 -3.81
C ARG A 76 10.04 -6.90 -5.30
#